data_AF-A0A537UGE2-F1
#
_entry.id   AF-A0A537UGE2-F1
#
_cell.length_a   1.000
_cell.length_b   1.000
_cell.length_c   1.000
_cell.angle_alpha   90.00
_cell.angle_beta   90.00
_cell.angle_gamma   90.00
#
_symmetry.space_group_name_H-M   'P 1'
#
loop_
_entity.id
_entity.type
_entity.pdbx_description
1 polymer ?
#
loop_
_entity_poly.entity_id
_entity_poly.type
_entity_poly.pdbx_seq_one_letter_code
_entity_poly.pdbx_strand_id
1 'polypeptide(L)'
;MLRLALRGLGHPMLVSDAMPPVGGSHSHFTFYGKNIAARDGCCVTEDGTLAGTVLDMATAVKNCVRLLGVALPDALRFASA
;
A
#
# COMPACT_ATOMS: atom_id res chain seq x y z
N MET A 1 -14.43 -5.21 4.26
CA MET A 1 -14.16 -4.33 5.41
C MET A 1 -13.88 -2.88 5.00
N LEU A 2 -12.92 -2.59 4.10
CA LEU A 2 -12.58 -1.20 3.72
C LEU A 2 -13.77 -0.36 3.22
N ARG A 3 -14.61 -0.90 2.32
CA ARG A 3 -15.82 -0.18 1.86
C ARG A 3 -16.82 0.13 2.98
N LEU A 4 -16.92 -0.70 4.02
CA LEU A 4 -17.76 -0.40 5.18
C LEU A 4 -17.14 0.71 6.02
N ALA A 5 -15.82 0.69 6.23
CA ALA A 5 -15.11 1.73 6.96
C ALA A 5 -15.28 3.11 6.30
N LEU A 6 -15.24 3.17 4.97
CA LEU A 6 -15.47 4.40 4.21
C LEU A 6 -16.90 4.96 4.32
N ARG A 7 -17.88 4.17 4.77
CA ARG A 7 -19.24 4.64 5.07
C ARG A 7 -19.35 5.25 6.47
N GLY A 8 -18.35 5.03 7.33
CA GLY A 8 -18.23 5.74 8.59
C GLY A 8 -17.84 7.20 8.33
N LEU A 9 -18.27 8.13 9.18
CA LEU A 9 -17.98 9.57 9.09
C LEU A 9 -16.51 9.92 9.40
N GLY A 10 -15.57 9.01 9.11
CA GLY A 10 -14.14 9.21 9.35
C GLY A 10 -13.45 9.96 8.21
N HIS A 11 -12.23 10.43 8.48
CA HIS A 11 -11.33 11.03 7.49
C HIS A 11 -10.21 10.03 7.15
N PRO A 12 -10.41 9.14 6.15
CA PRO A 12 -9.40 8.15 5.81
C PRO A 12 -8.19 8.81 5.12
N MET A 13 -7.01 8.27 5.41
CA MET A 13 -5.74 8.64 4.80
C MET A 13 -5.14 7.43 4.11
N LEU A 14 -4.60 7.62 2.91
CA LEU A 14 -3.84 6.60 2.20
C LEU A 14 -2.39 6.62 2.66
N VAL A 15 -1.92 5.46 3.09
CA VAL A 15 -0.52 5.18 3.38
C VAL A 15 -0.07 4.04 2.49
N SER A 16 1.15 4.14 1.94
CA SER A 16 1.72 3.07 1.14
C SER A 16 2.32 1.98 2.03
N ASP A 17 2.97 2.36 3.14
CA ASP A 17 3.93 1.50 3.83
C ASP A 17 4.95 0.89 2.84
N ALA A 18 5.37 1.72 1.88
CA ALA A 18 6.24 1.34 0.78
C ALA A 18 7.64 0.98 1.26
N MET A 19 8.18 -0.08 0.69
CA MET A 19 9.52 -0.58 0.96
C MET A 19 10.47 -0.37 -0.24
N PRO A 20 11.79 -0.55 -0.10
CA PRO A 20 12.79 -0.27 -1.15
C PRO A 20 12.49 -0.82 -2.56
N PRO A 21 11.79 -1.96 -2.74
CA PRO A 21 11.39 -2.42 -4.07
C PRO A 21 10.46 -1.46 -4.83
N VAL A 22 9.74 -0.55 -4.16
CA VAL A 22 8.93 0.47 -4.84
C VAL A 22 9.84 1.45 -5.58
N GLY A 23 9.76 1.43 -6.91
CA GLY A 23 10.63 2.24 -7.78
C GLY A 23 12.08 1.76 -7.86
N GLY A 24 12.43 0.67 -7.17
CA GLY A 24 13.75 0.05 -7.21
C GLY A 24 13.87 -1.04 -8.28
N SER A 25 15.10 -1.51 -8.51
CA SER A 25 15.42 -2.61 -9.43
C SER A 25 15.53 -3.98 -8.74
N HIS A 26 15.64 -4.01 -7.41
CA HIS A 26 15.84 -5.22 -6.63
C HIS A 26 14.53 -5.70 -6.00
N SER A 27 14.29 -7.00 -6.09
CA SER A 27 13.12 -7.69 -5.50
C SER A 27 13.35 -8.18 -4.07
N HIS A 28 14.47 -7.85 -3.44
CA HIS A 28 14.79 -8.21 -2.06
C HIS A 28 15.68 -7.15 -1.42
N PHE A 29 15.63 -7.06 -0.09
CA PHE A 29 16.43 -6.13 0.70
C PHE A 29 16.59 -6.63 2.13
N THR A 30 17.59 -6.11 2.84
CA THR A 30 17.78 -6.41 4.26
C THR A 30 17.07 -5.35 5.12
N PHE A 31 16.28 -5.80 6.09
CA PHE A 31 15.59 -4.94 7.04
C PHE A 31 15.74 -5.50 8.45
N TYR A 32 16.34 -4.73 9.36
CA TYR A 32 16.68 -5.17 10.73
C TYR A 32 17.38 -6.55 10.78
N GLY A 33 18.33 -6.79 9.87
CA GLY A 33 19.08 -8.05 9.79
C GLY A 33 18.30 -9.24 9.22
N LYS A 34 17.04 -9.04 8.81
CA LYS A 34 16.23 -10.06 8.11
C LYS A 34 16.26 -9.82 6.60
N ASN A 35 16.27 -10.89 5.83
CA ASN A 35 16.05 -10.83 4.40
C ASN A 35 14.56 -10.69 4.11
N ILE A 36 14.19 -9.64 3.36
CA ILE A 36 12.82 -9.35 2.95
C ILE A 36 12.73 -9.54 1.44
N ALA A 37 11.75 -10.31 0.99
CA ALA A 37 11.47 -10.54 -0.43
C ALA A 37 10.17 -9.85 -0.86
N ALA A 38 10.18 -9.21 -2.01
CA ALA A 38 8.98 -8.73 -2.68
C ALA A 38 8.30 -9.87 -3.44
N ARG A 39 7.02 -10.12 -3.14
CA ARG A 39 6.17 -11.12 -3.81
C ARG A 39 4.75 -10.60 -3.90
N ASP A 40 4.16 -10.64 -5.10
CA ASP A 40 2.75 -10.31 -5.35
C ASP A 40 2.29 -8.94 -4.78
N GLY A 41 3.15 -7.93 -4.84
CA GLY A 41 2.85 -6.59 -4.32
C GLY A 41 3.08 -6.41 -2.81
N CYS A 42 3.54 -7.45 -2.12
CA CYS A 42 3.85 -7.45 -0.69
C CYS A 42 5.34 -7.67 -0.44
N CYS A 43 5.86 -7.13 0.65
CA CYS A 43 7.17 -7.50 1.17
C CYS A 43 6.98 -8.53 2.29
N VAL A 44 7.70 -9.65 2.23
CA VAL A 44 7.57 -10.76 3.18
C VAL A 44 8.92 -11.20 3.73
N THR A 45 8.94 -11.54 5.00
CA THR A 45 10.06 -12.24 5.64
C THR A 45 10.11 -13.71 5.21
N GLU A 46 11.19 -14.40 5.59
CA GLU A 46 11.35 -15.85 5.31
C GLU A 46 10.27 -16.73 5.94
N ASP A 47 9.75 -16.34 7.11
CA ASP A 47 8.62 -16.99 7.79
C ASP A 47 7.25 -16.60 7.23
N GLY A 48 7.20 -15.77 6.18
CA GLY A 48 5.96 -15.36 5.51
C GLY A 48 5.23 -14.18 6.17
N THR A 49 5.83 -13.55 7.18
CA THR A 49 5.28 -12.36 7.83
C THR A 49 5.35 -11.15 6.89
N LEU A 50 4.26 -10.37 6.80
CA LEU A 50 4.24 -9.12 6.04
C LEU A 50 5.19 -8.08 6.67
N ALA A 51 6.04 -7.49 5.83
CA ALA A 51 7.05 -6.51 6.17
C ALA A 51 6.99 -5.32 5.21
N GLY A 52 5.79 -4.74 5.06
CA GLY A 52 5.50 -3.62 4.16
C GLY A 52 5.00 -4.04 2.78
N THR A 53 4.92 -3.07 1.87
CA THR A 53 4.30 -3.28 0.56
C THR A 53 5.20 -2.86 -0.60
N VAL A 54 4.86 -3.36 -1.79
CA VAL A 54 5.31 -2.83 -3.07
C VAL A 54 4.17 -2.02 -3.69
N LEU A 55 3.75 -0.95 -3.00
CA LEU A 55 2.65 -0.08 -3.40
C LEU A 55 3.12 1.38 -3.51
N ASP A 56 3.02 1.98 -4.70
CA ASP A 56 3.17 3.42 -4.88
C ASP A 56 1.84 4.18 -4.66
N MET A 57 1.90 5.49 -4.43
CA MET A 57 0.71 6.31 -4.15
C MET A 57 -0.25 6.42 -5.33
N ALA A 58 0.23 6.40 -6.57
CA ALA A 58 -0.65 6.46 -7.74
C ALA A 58 -1.46 5.16 -7.88
N THR A 59 -0.82 4.02 -7.62
CA THR A 59 -1.46 2.71 -7.54
C THR A 59 -2.43 2.64 -6.36
N ALA A 60 -2.10 3.23 -5.21
CA ALA A 60 -3.02 3.32 -4.07
C ALA A 60 -4.31 4.09 -4.43
N VAL A 61 -4.20 5.27 -5.05
CA VAL A 61 -5.35 6.04 -5.54
C VAL A 61 -6.15 5.25 -6.57
N LYS A 62 -5.48 4.62 -7.54
CA LYS A 62 -6.12 3.77 -8.55
C LYS A 62 -6.90 2.61 -7.92
N ASN A 63 -6.38 2.01 -6.85
CA ASN A 63 -7.05 0.95 -6.11
C ASN A 63 -8.29 1.46 -5.37
N CYS A 64 -8.26 2.65 -4.78
CA CYS A 64 -9.45 3.29 -4.20
C CYS A 64 -10.57 3.46 -5.22
N VAL A 65 -10.24 3.95 -6.42
CA VAL A 65 -11.25 4.12 -7.46
C VAL A 65 -11.77 2.77 -7.94
N ARG A 66 -10.88 1.85 -8.33
CA ARG A 66 -11.26 0.58 -8.98
C ARG A 66 -11.86 -0.45 -8.03
N LEU A 67 -11.30 -0.58 -6.83
CA LEU A 67 -11.65 -1.64 -5.88
C LEU A 67 -12.62 -1.15 -4.82
N LEU A 68 -12.57 0.11 -4.43
CA LEU A 68 -13.44 0.66 -3.38
C LEU A 68 -14.61 1.49 -3.93
N GLY A 69 -14.57 1.88 -5.20
CA GLY A 69 -15.62 2.69 -5.84
C GLY A 69 -15.62 4.14 -5.37
N VAL A 70 -14.51 4.63 -4.83
CA VAL A 70 -14.36 6.02 -4.37
C VAL A 70 -14.20 6.91 -5.60
N ALA A 71 -14.89 8.07 -5.61
CA ALA A 71 -14.71 9.04 -6.68
C ALA A 71 -13.26 9.54 -6.70
N LEU A 72 -12.69 9.76 -7.90
CA LEU A 72 -11.29 10.18 -8.03
C LEU A 72 -10.92 11.42 -7.19
N PRO A 73 -11.74 12.50 -7.13
CA PRO A 73 -11.44 13.64 -6.27
C PRO A 73 -11.31 13.28 -4.79
N ASP A 74 -12.11 12.35 -4.28
CA ASP A 74 -12.06 11.91 -2.88
C ASP A 74 -10.85 11.00 -2.63
N ALA A 75 -10.54 10.10 -3.58
CA ALA A 75 -9.36 9.27 -3.50
C ALA A 75 -8.06 10.11 -3.50
N LEU A 76 -8.02 11.20 -4.28
CA LEU A 76 -6.91 12.16 -4.28
C LEU A 76 -6.81 12.90 -2.94
N ARG A 77 -7.93 13.32 -2.35
CA ARG A 77 -7.94 13.95 -1.00
C ARG A 77 -7.33 13.02 0.04
N PHE A 78 -7.67 11.73 0.01
CA PHE A 78 -7.09 10.75 0.95
C PHE A 78 -5.56 10.62 0.81
N ALA A 79 -4.98 11.01 -0.33
CA ALA A 79 -3.55 10.89 -0.63
C ALA A 79 -2.75 12.20 -0.47
N SER A 80 -3.38 13.34 -0.14
CA SER A 80 -2.70 14.64 -0.20
C SER A 80 -3.00 15.64 0.93
N ALA A 81 -4.16 15.54 1.60
CA ALA A 81 -4.70 16.61 2.43
C ALA A 81 -4.81 16.22 3.91
#